data_AF-A0A3M1YLT3-F1
#
_entry.id   AF-A0A3M1YLT3-F1
#
_cell.length_a   1.000
_cell.length_b   1.000
_cell.length_c   1.000
_cell.angle_alpha   90.00
_cell.angle_beta   90.00
_cell.angle_gamma   90.00
#
_symmetry.space_group_name_H-M   'P 1'
#
loop_
_entity.id
_entity.type
_entity.pdbx_description
1 polymer ?
#
loop_
_entity_poly.entity_id
_entity_poly.type
_entity_poly.pdbx_seq_one_letter_code
_entity_poly.pdbx_strand_id
1 'polypeptide(L)'
;MKTKLATIREQLIEDIDDFEVEFKNFHKKERRNAERRGRRDGRDEKPAPEATTMNAVEKEIYHSYSTQIAELARDFQGTLTQIKTEYVVPLDRQIKDMDKKQVDKQIIELKEKRDSELRKLEQDYREKIEEIQKDPDLTSLRDKYDEADDNYQDLSELLGRKDTNAFFNWPKWLYGFVIFLIGVFEMAANYGMFLNFEEPPLTTLIWAIGFGIVVSLVAHFNGMLLARGNYLKKYHVMGGAMCVVMLAGVVFLARFRMEALPDDIPGKMLSEPVFIFISVIFYMAALFLSFMSHDSNPEFINAIEQRKEAREKLDAKKKEIYEKTEEQKKN
;
A
#
# COMPACT_ATOMS: atom_id res chain seq x y z
N MET A 1 21.69 -15.67 39.67
CA MET A 1 22.44 -16.24 38.52
C MET A 1 21.51 -16.79 37.44
N LYS A 2 20.58 -17.71 37.75
CA LYS A 2 19.59 -18.23 36.78
C LYS A 2 18.80 -17.15 36.03
N THR A 3 18.39 -16.09 36.71
CA THR A 3 17.60 -14.99 36.12
C THR A 3 18.36 -14.18 35.07
N LYS A 4 19.64 -13.85 35.30
CA LYS A 4 20.43 -13.08 34.33
C LYS A 4 20.80 -13.88 33.07
N LEU A 5 21.08 -15.18 33.23
CA LEU A 5 21.33 -16.09 32.10
C LEU A 5 20.07 -16.30 31.24
N ALA A 6 18.89 -16.35 31.88
CA ALA A 6 17.61 -16.37 31.17
C ALA A 6 17.42 -15.08 30.36
N THR A 7 17.68 -13.91 30.96
CA THR A 7 17.59 -12.62 30.24
C THR A 7 18.53 -12.52 29.05
N ILE A 8 19.80 -12.93 29.18
CA ILE A 8 20.74 -12.91 28.05
C ILE A 8 20.33 -13.91 26.96
N ARG A 9 19.77 -15.06 27.33
CA ARG A 9 19.23 -16.03 26.38
C ARG A 9 18.02 -15.46 25.64
N GLU A 10 17.09 -14.83 26.33
CA GLU A 10 15.91 -14.18 25.74
C GLU A 10 16.33 -13.07 24.77
N GLN A 11 17.28 -12.22 25.17
CA GLN A 11 17.85 -11.19 24.31
C GLN A 11 18.48 -11.79 23.04
N LEU A 12 19.27 -12.86 23.17
CA LEU A 12 19.90 -13.51 22.02
C LEU A 12 18.86 -14.13 21.07
N ILE A 13 17.75 -14.68 21.59
CA ILE A 13 16.68 -15.23 20.76
C ILE A 13 15.97 -14.10 20.02
N GLU A 14 15.65 -13.00 20.71
CA GLU A 14 15.05 -11.80 20.10
C GLU A 14 15.93 -11.23 18.99
N ASP A 15 17.24 -11.06 19.24
CA ASP A 15 18.19 -10.55 18.25
C ASP A 15 18.30 -11.48 17.01
N ILE A 16 18.19 -12.81 17.19
CA ILE A 16 18.19 -13.79 16.09
C ILE A 16 16.90 -13.71 15.28
N ASP A 17 15.74 -13.64 15.95
CA ASP A 17 14.43 -13.59 15.31
C ASP A 17 14.29 -12.28 14.49
N ASP A 18 14.72 -11.15 15.06
CA ASP A 18 14.76 -9.86 14.38
C ASP A 18 15.67 -9.90 13.15
N PHE A 19 16.86 -10.49 13.27
CA PHE A 19 17.76 -10.70 12.14
C PHE A 19 17.12 -11.57 11.06
N GLU A 20 16.45 -12.67 11.42
CA GLU A 20 15.82 -13.57 10.43
C GLU A 20 14.74 -12.83 9.62
N VAL A 21 13.94 -12.00 10.29
CA VAL A 21 12.93 -11.16 9.64
C VAL A 21 13.59 -10.15 8.70
N GLU A 22 14.63 -9.45 9.14
CA GLU A 22 15.36 -8.48 8.32
C GLU A 22 16.03 -9.14 7.11
N PHE A 23 16.71 -10.26 7.33
CA PHE A 23 17.40 -11.03 6.30
C PHE A 23 16.42 -11.60 5.27
N LYS A 24 15.26 -12.10 5.69
CA LYS A 24 14.22 -12.60 4.78
C LYS A 24 13.65 -11.49 3.90
N ASN A 25 13.44 -10.30 4.48
CA ASN A 25 13.00 -9.12 3.72
C ASN A 25 14.08 -8.65 2.73
N PHE A 26 15.34 -8.63 3.15
CA PHE A 26 16.48 -8.35 2.29
C PHE A 26 16.59 -9.38 1.15
N HIS A 27 16.50 -10.68 1.45
CA HIS A 27 16.56 -11.74 0.46
C HIS A 27 15.43 -11.60 -0.57
N LYS A 28 14.19 -11.32 -0.13
CA LYS A 28 13.06 -11.08 -1.03
C LYS A 28 13.30 -9.87 -1.93
N LYS A 29 13.92 -8.81 -1.42
CA LYS A 29 14.30 -7.62 -2.20
C LYS A 29 15.38 -7.95 -3.23
N GLU A 30 16.44 -8.65 -2.83
CA GLU A 30 17.53 -9.03 -3.73
C GLU A 30 17.09 -10.02 -4.79
N ARG A 31 16.25 -11.00 -4.45
CA ARG A 31 15.67 -11.93 -5.43
C ARG A 31 14.87 -11.18 -6.49
N ARG A 32 14.02 -10.23 -6.08
CA ARG A 32 13.26 -9.37 -7.00
C ARG A 32 14.17 -8.49 -7.86
N ASN A 33 15.26 -7.97 -7.29
CA ASN A 33 16.25 -7.20 -8.04
C ASN A 33 16.98 -8.08 -9.08
N ALA A 34 17.38 -9.28 -8.67
CA ALA A 34 18.03 -10.27 -9.53
C ALA A 34 17.09 -10.75 -10.65
N GLU A 35 15.83 -11.07 -10.35
CA GLU A 35 14.81 -11.43 -11.35
C GLU A 35 14.61 -10.30 -12.37
N ARG A 36 14.49 -9.05 -11.90
CA ARG A 36 14.36 -7.87 -12.78
C ARG A 36 15.59 -7.63 -13.64
N ARG A 37 16.79 -7.83 -13.10
CA ARG A 37 18.05 -7.71 -13.85
C ARG A 37 18.23 -8.88 -14.82
N GLY A 38 17.90 -10.10 -14.43
CA GLY A 38 17.91 -11.29 -15.28
C GLY A 38 16.94 -11.18 -16.46
N ARG A 39 15.75 -10.59 -16.27
CA ARG A 39 14.83 -10.26 -17.40
C ARG A 39 15.42 -9.21 -18.37
N ARG A 40 16.33 -8.34 -17.92
CA ARG A 40 17.06 -7.40 -18.79
C ARG A 40 18.23 -8.10 -19.48
N ASP A 41 19.02 -8.83 -18.70
CA ASP A 41 20.24 -9.51 -19.14
C ASP A 41 19.95 -10.69 -20.09
N GLY A 42 18.77 -11.31 -20.00
CA GLY A 42 18.27 -12.28 -20.97
C GLY A 42 18.01 -11.69 -22.37
N ARG A 43 18.06 -10.36 -22.52
CA ARG A 43 18.08 -9.68 -23.83
C ARG A 43 19.50 -9.43 -24.35
N ASP A 44 20.51 -9.54 -23.49
CA ASP A 44 21.90 -9.15 -23.76
C ASP A 44 22.88 -10.35 -23.84
N GLU A 45 22.37 -11.58 -24.06
CA GLU A 45 23.15 -12.83 -24.23
C GLU A 45 24.29 -13.01 -23.19
N LYS A 46 23.94 -12.88 -21.90
CA LYS A 46 24.90 -13.09 -20.80
C LYS A 46 25.24 -14.57 -20.56
N PRO A 47 26.44 -14.84 -20.00
CA PRO A 47 27.20 -16.05 -20.30
C PRO A 47 26.53 -17.33 -19.83
N ALA A 48 26.87 -18.43 -20.51
CA ALA A 48 26.32 -19.76 -20.29
C ALA A 48 26.48 -20.22 -18.82
N PRO A 49 25.61 -21.13 -18.33
CA PRO A 49 25.65 -21.70 -16.97
C PRO A 49 27.00 -22.31 -16.53
N GLU A 50 27.92 -22.50 -17.48
CA GLU A 50 29.24 -23.10 -17.29
C GLU A 50 30.34 -22.05 -17.00
N ALA A 51 29.99 -20.77 -16.91
CA ALA A 51 30.94 -19.70 -16.59
C ALA A 51 31.51 -19.87 -15.17
N THR A 52 32.82 -20.08 -15.08
CA THR A 52 33.55 -20.32 -13.83
C THR A 52 33.88 -19.04 -13.04
N THR A 53 33.54 -17.86 -13.58
CA THR A 53 33.83 -16.57 -12.95
C THR A 53 32.54 -15.83 -12.64
N MET A 54 32.33 -15.47 -11.36
CA MET A 54 31.21 -14.63 -10.95
C MET A 54 31.22 -13.31 -11.73
N ASN A 55 30.10 -12.99 -12.35
CA ASN A 55 29.91 -11.70 -13.01
C ASN A 55 29.82 -10.56 -11.97
N ALA A 56 29.89 -9.30 -12.43
CA ALA A 56 29.89 -8.15 -11.53
C ALA A 56 28.65 -8.07 -10.63
N VAL A 57 27.50 -8.58 -11.10
CA VAL A 57 26.23 -8.60 -10.34
C VAL A 57 26.24 -9.69 -9.29
N GLU A 58 26.74 -10.88 -9.62
CA GLU A 58 26.91 -11.97 -8.66
C GLU A 58 27.89 -11.58 -7.56
N LYS A 59 28.95 -10.82 -7.90
CA LYS A 59 29.86 -10.23 -6.92
C LYS A 59 29.17 -9.20 -6.02
N GLU A 60 28.31 -8.35 -6.56
CA GLU A 60 27.53 -7.36 -5.80
C GLU A 60 26.57 -8.06 -4.81
N ILE A 61 25.83 -9.06 -5.29
CA ILE A 61 24.93 -9.88 -4.46
C ILE A 61 25.74 -10.56 -3.37
N TYR A 62 26.79 -11.30 -3.75
CA TYR A 62 27.66 -12.01 -2.79
C TYR A 62 28.20 -11.05 -1.73
N HIS A 63 28.69 -9.87 -2.14
CA HIS A 63 29.21 -8.87 -1.22
C HIS A 63 28.11 -8.40 -0.24
N SER A 64 26.91 -8.09 -0.74
CA SER A 64 25.82 -7.62 0.12
C SER A 64 25.37 -8.66 1.14
N TYR A 65 25.31 -9.94 0.76
CA TYR A 65 25.04 -11.03 1.71
C TYR A 65 26.20 -11.21 2.70
N SER A 66 27.45 -11.14 2.23
CA SER A 66 28.63 -11.30 3.08
C SER A 66 28.71 -10.22 4.16
N THR A 67 28.31 -8.98 3.85
CA THR A 67 28.29 -7.87 4.81
C THR A 67 27.26 -8.10 5.91
N GLN A 68 26.03 -8.51 5.57
CA GLN A 68 25.01 -8.78 6.59
C GLN A 68 25.37 -9.97 7.48
N ILE A 69 25.94 -11.03 6.90
CA ILE A 69 26.44 -12.17 7.67
C ILE A 69 27.59 -11.73 8.60
N ALA A 70 28.47 -10.83 8.13
CA ALA A 70 29.57 -10.31 8.94
C ALA A 70 29.10 -9.39 10.08
N GLU A 71 28.06 -8.59 9.87
CA GLU A 71 27.42 -7.78 10.91
C GLU A 71 26.79 -8.67 11.98
N LEU A 72 25.98 -9.66 11.59
CA LEU A 72 25.44 -10.65 12.51
C LEU A 72 26.55 -11.37 13.29
N ALA A 73 27.61 -11.79 12.60
CA ALA A 73 28.73 -12.48 13.23
C ALA A 73 29.44 -11.59 14.28
N ARG A 74 29.54 -10.28 14.02
CA ARG A 74 30.11 -9.30 14.96
C ARG A 74 29.25 -9.17 16.20
N ASP A 75 27.93 -9.05 16.05
CA ASP A 75 26.99 -8.91 17.16
C ASP A 75 26.97 -10.19 18.00
N PHE A 76 26.91 -11.36 17.37
CA PHE A 76 27.09 -12.65 18.04
C PHE A 76 28.41 -12.76 18.79
N GLN A 77 29.50 -12.26 18.21
CA GLN A 77 30.81 -12.28 18.86
C GLN A 77 30.86 -11.38 20.10
N GLY A 78 30.13 -10.26 20.08
CA GLY A 78 29.89 -9.42 21.25
C GLY A 78 29.19 -10.19 22.37
N THR A 79 28.06 -10.83 22.07
CA THR A 79 27.29 -11.59 23.05
C THR A 79 28.04 -12.83 23.57
N LEU A 80 28.78 -13.54 22.70
CA LEU A 80 29.67 -14.62 23.10
C LEU A 80 30.79 -14.15 24.04
N THR A 81 31.34 -12.95 23.79
CA THR A 81 32.35 -12.34 24.67
C THR A 81 31.73 -12.02 26.03
N GLN A 82 30.53 -11.47 26.06
CA GLN A 82 29.81 -11.19 27.31
C GLN A 82 29.53 -12.48 28.09
N ILE A 83 29.01 -13.53 27.43
CA ILE A 83 28.79 -14.84 28.04
C ILE A 83 30.08 -15.41 28.62
N LYS A 84 31.18 -15.32 27.86
CA LYS A 84 32.49 -15.78 28.31
C LYS A 84 32.95 -15.03 29.57
N THR A 85 32.84 -13.72 29.57
CA THR A 85 33.39 -12.87 30.63
C THR A 85 32.55 -12.93 31.91
N GLU A 86 31.23 -12.88 31.78
CA GLU A 86 30.31 -12.84 32.93
C GLU A 86 30.01 -14.21 33.53
N TYR A 87 30.10 -15.29 32.74
CA TYR A 87 29.66 -16.62 33.18
C TYR A 87 30.79 -17.65 33.11
N VAL A 88 31.48 -17.77 31.98
CA VAL A 88 32.50 -18.82 31.80
C VAL A 88 33.71 -18.58 32.69
N VAL A 89 34.22 -17.35 32.79
CA VAL A 89 35.38 -17.03 33.62
C VAL A 89 35.12 -17.25 35.13
N PRO A 90 33.98 -16.83 35.71
CA PRO A 90 33.66 -17.17 37.10
C PRO A 90 33.46 -18.67 37.34
N LEU A 91 32.83 -19.38 36.41
CA LEU A 91 32.69 -20.84 36.48
C LEU A 91 34.05 -21.54 36.42
N ASP A 92 34.96 -21.11 35.55
CA ASP A 92 36.32 -21.65 35.44
C ASP A 92 37.10 -21.50 36.76
N ARG A 93 36.90 -20.39 37.48
CA ARG A 93 37.47 -20.20 38.83
C ARG A 93 36.89 -21.16 39.85
N GLN A 94 35.57 -21.40 39.85
CA GLN A 94 34.92 -22.36 40.74
C GLN A 94 35.34 -23.81 40.43
N ILE A 95 35.55 -24.13 39.15
CA ILE A 95 35.97 -25.44 38.66
C ILE A 95 37.41 -25.77 39.10
N LYS A 96 38.30 -24.77 39.21
CA LYS A 96 39.69 -24.98 39.68
C LYS A 96 39.78 -25.52 41.11
N ASP A 97 38.75 -25.28 41.92
CA ASP A 97 38.69 -25.74 43.32
C ASP A 97 37.97 -27.10 43.46
N MET A 98 37.49 -27.69 42.35
CA MET A 98 36.77 -28.96 42.33
C MET A 98 37.67 -30.14 41.94
N ASP A 99 37.36 -31.34 42.45
CA ASP A 99 38.04 -32.56 42.00
C ASP A 99 37.70 -32.87 40.53
N LYS A 100 38.70 -33.32 39.75
CA LYS A 100 38.58 -33.55 38.31
C LYS A 100 37.38 -34.44 37.94
N LYS A 101 37.09 -35.47 38.76
CA LYS A 101 35.94 -36.36 38.54
C LYS A 101 34.60 -35.64 38.70
N GLN A 102 34.50 -34.66 39.59
CA GLN A 102 33.28 -33.88 39.79
C GLN A 102 33.04 -32.92 38.62
N VAL A 103 34.11 -32.34 38.08
CA VAL A 103 34.08 -31.47 36.90
C VAL A 103 33.60 -32.24 35.67
N ASP A 104 34.20 -33.40 35.39
CA ASP A 104 33.84 -34.24 34.23
C ASP A 104 32.36 -34.67 34.30
N LYS A 105 31.89 -35.04 35.51
CA LYS A 105 30.48 -35.39 35.73
C LYS A 105 29.54 -34.22 35.45
N GLN A 106 29.83 -33.02 35.96
CA GLN A 106 29.01 -31.83 35.71
C GLN A 106 28.99 -31.41 34.24
N ILE A 107 30.11 -31.55 33.52
CA ILE A 107 30.18 -31.24 32.09
C ILE A 107 29.26 -32.16 31.29
N ILE A 108 29.25 -33.47 31.61
CA ILE A 108 28.37 -34.44 30.96
C ILE A 108 26.90 -34.09 31.23
N GLU A 109 26.53 -33.88 32.50
CA GLU A 109 25.16 -33.53 32.90
C GLU A 109 24.69 -32.22 32.24
N LEU A 110 25.54 -31.20 32.15
CA LEU A 110 25.22 -29.93 31.51
C LEU A 110 25.09 -30.04 29.99
N LYS A 111 25.94 -30.85 29.33
CA LYS A 111 25.83 -31.11 27.89
C LYS A 111 24.54 -31.85 27.56
N GLU A 112 24.24 -32.92 28.29
CA GLU A 112 23.01 -33.69 28.13
C GLU A 112 21.77 -32.81 28.35
N LYS A 113 21.80 -31.96 29.38
CA LYS A 113 20.73 -31.00 29.66
C LYS A 113 20.57 -29.97 28.54
N ARG A 114 21.65 -29.35 28.07
CA ARG A 114 21.63 -28.40 26.95
C ARG A 114 21.06 -29.04 25.69
N ASP A 115 21.55 -30.23 25.33
CA ASP A 115 21.13 -30.92 24.10
C ASP A 115 19.68 -31.41 24.19
N SER A 116 19.20 -31.70 25.39
CA SER A 116 17.78 -31.98 25.65
C SER A 116 16.92 -30.72 25.51
N GLU A 117 17.34 -29.59 26.10
CA GLU A 117 16.62 -28.31 26.01
C GLU A 117 16.59 -27.77 24.56
N LEU A 118 17.69 -27.88 23.81
CA LEU A 118 17.75 -27.49 22.40
C LEU A 118 16.82 -28.34 21.53
N ARG A 119 16.81 -29.67 21.72
CA ARG A 119 15.92 -30.56 20.98
C ARG A 119 14.45 -30.26 21.26
N LYS A 120 14.11 -29.97 22.52
CA LYS A 120 12.76 -29.54 22.89
C LYS A 120 12.38 -28.23 22.21
N LEU A 121 13.25 -27.23 22.26
CA LEU A 121 13.00 -25.94 21.62
C LEU A 121 12.83 -26.06 20.10
N GLU A 122 13.70 -26.85 19.44
CA GLU A 122 13.60 -27.09 17.99
C GLU A 122 12.29 -27.81 17.65
N GLN A 123 11.91 -28.82 18.44
CA GLN A 123 10.65 -29.54 18.26
C GLN A 123 9.44 -28.60 18.46
N ASP A 124 9.41 -27.83 19.54
CA ASP A 124 8.34 -26.86 19.83
C ASP A 124 8.21 -25.82 18.70
N TYR A 125 9.33 -25.36 18.15
CA TYR A 125 9.34 -24.41 17.04
C TYR A 125 8.81 -25.02 15.74
N ARG A 126 9.23 -26.24 15.40
CA ARG A 126 8.72 -26.98 14.23
C ARG A 126 7.22 -27.25 14.34
N GLU A 127 6.77 -27.74 15.50
CA GLU A 127 5.35 -28.02 15.74
C GLU A 127 4.51 -26.73 15.60
N LYS A 128 5.00 -25.60 16.10
CA LYS A 128 4.35 -24.29 15.91
C LYS A 128 4.28 -23.86 14.46
N ILE A 129 5.38 -23.96 13.71
CA ILE A 129 5.36 -23.62 12.28
C ILE A 129 4.37 -24.51 11.55
N GLU A 130 4.35 -25.80 11.84
CA GLU A 130 3.40 -26.73 11.24
C GLU A 130 1.96 -26.40 11.61
N GLU A 131 1.67 -26.05 12.87
CA GLU A 131 0.33 -25.66 13.31
C GLU A 131 -0.14 -24.38 12.60
N ILE A 132 0.72 -23.37 12.51
CA ILE A 132 0.44 -22.13 11.78
C ILE A 132 0.20 -22.41 10.29
N GLN A 133 0.99 -23.30 9.69
CA GLN A 133 0.82 -23.69 8.28
C GLN A 133 -0.44 -24.55 8.05
N LYS A 134 -0.91 -25.28 9.06
CA LYS A 134 -2.12 -26.11 8.98
C LYS A 134 -3.40 -25.31 9.22
N ASP A 135 -3.33 -24.06 9.66
CA ASP A 135 -4.52 -23.19 9.79
C ASP A 135 -5.14 -22.98 8.38
N PRO A 136 -6.35 -23.53 8.13
CA PRO A 136 -6.98 -23.45 6.82
C PRO A 136 -7.39 -22.01 6.48
N ASP A 137 -7.71 -21.18 7.48
CA ASP A 137 -8.03 -19.77 7.27
C ASP A 137 -6.79 -19.02 6.80
N LEU A 138 -5.65 -19.23 7.47
CA LEU A 138 -4.39 -18.56 7.12
C LEU A 138 -3.93 -18.95 5.72
N THR A 139 -4.05 -20.24 5.37
CA THR A 139 -3.75 -20.75 4.03
C THR A 139 -4.67 -20.09 3.00
N SER A 140 -5.98 -20.07 3.24
CA SER A 140 -6.93 -19.42 2.32
C SER A 140 -6.69 -17.92 2.13
N LEU A 141 -6.29 -17.21 3.20
CA LEU A 141 -5.97 -15.78 3.14
C LEU A 141 -4.66 -15.54 2.40
N ARG A 142 -3.69 -16.44 2.55
CA ARG A 142 -2.44 -16.41 1.80
C ARG A 142 -2.70 -16.63 0.32
N ASP A 143 -3.49 -17.64 -0.04
CA ASP A 143 -3.83 -17.93 -1.43
C ASP A 143 -4.55 -16.74 -2.09
N LYS A 144 -5.50 -16.11 -1.37
CA LYS A 144 -6.16 -14.88 -1.84
C LYS A 144 -5.20 -13.70 -2.00
N TYR A 145 -4.24 -13.57 -1.08
CA TYR A 145 -3.22 -12.52 -1.20
C TYR A 145 -2.31 -12.78 -2.40
N ASP A 146 -1.87 -14.02 -2.60
CA ASP A 146 -1.00 -14.41 -3.71
C ASP A 146 -1.74 -14.21 -5.05
N GLU A 147 -3.02 -14.60 -5.17
CA GLU A 147 -3.87 -14.33 -6.35
C GLU A 147 -4.01 -12.82 -6.63
N ALA A 148 -4.26 -12.01 -5.59
CA ALA A 148 -4.39 -10.56 -5.74
C ALA A 148 -3.04 -9.87 -6.06
N ASP A 149 -1.93 -10.39 -5.53
CA ASP A 149 -0.57 -9.91 -5.82
C ASP A 149 -0.19 -10.24 -7.26
N ASP A 150 -0.49 -11.44 -7.75
CA ASP A 150 -0.25 -11.88 -9.13
C ASP A 150 -1.07 -11.04 -10.12
N ASN A 151 -2.38 -10.86 -9.88
CA ASN A 151 -3.23 -9.99 -10.71
C ASN A 151 -2.70 -8.53 -10.77
N TYR A 152 -2.27 -7.99 -9.62
CA TYR A 152 -1.63 -6.67 -9.58
C TYR A 152 -0.32 -6.64 -10.37
N GLN A 153 0.52 -7.68 -10.26
CA GLN A 153 1.79 -7.76 -10.98
C GLN A 153 1.57 -7.86 -12.48
N ASP A 154 0.63 -8.70 -12.94
CA ASP A 154 0.27 -8.86 -14.34
C ASP A 154 -0.21 -7.54 -14.95
N LEU A 155 -1.12 -6.83 -14.28
CA LEU A 155 -1.58 -5.51 -14.72
C LEU A 155 -0.47 -4.45 -14.66
N SER A 156 0.39 -4.51 -13.64
CA SER A 156 1.54 -3.61 -13.50
C SER A 156 2.55 -3.80 -14.65
N GLU A 157 2.81 -5.04 -15.03
CA GLU A 157 3.69 -5.39 -16.15
C GLU A 157 3.05 -5.00 -17.49
N LEU A 158 1.77 -5.32 -17.69
CA LEU A 158 1.00 -4.94 -18.89
C LEU A 158 0.99 -3.43 -19.12
N LEU A 159 0.83 -2.64 -18.05
CA LEU A 159 0.74 -1.18 -18.12
C LEU A 159 2.11 -0.49 -18.03
N GLY A 160 3.19 -1.23 -17.73
CA GLY A 160 4.54 -0.69 -17.58
C GLY A 160 4.71 0.27 -16.40
N ARG A 161 3.88 0.15 -15.35
CA ARG A 161 3.88 1.06 -14.19
C ARG A 161 3.47 0.35 -12.91
N LYS A 162 3.90 0.85 -11.75
CA LYS A 162 3.59 0.26 -10.43
C LYS A 162 2.54 1.03 -9.64
N ASP A 163 2.35 2.30 -9.97
CA ASP A 163 1.49 3.23 -9.26
C ASP A 163 0.38 3.75 -10.17
N THR A 164 -0.65 4.32 -9.55
CA THR A 164 -1.73 4.98 -10.28
C THR A 164 -1.20 6.21 -11.03
N ASN A 165 -1.78 6.49 -12.20
CA ASN A 165 -1.47 7.67 -13.02
C ASN A 165 -2.33 8.87 -12.60
N ALA A 166 -3.06 8.77 -11.49
CA ALA A 166 -3.80 9.88 -10.92
C ALA A 166 -2.80 10.92 -10.43
N PHE A 167 -2.88 12.14 -10.98
CA PHE A 167 -2.01 13.25 -10.57
C PHE A 167 -2.31 13.67 -9.14
N PHE A 168 -3.59 13.64 -8.74
CA PHE A 168 -4.01 13.89 -7.37
C PHE A 168 -4.35 12.59 -6.66
N ASN A 169 -3.45 12.12 -5.79
CA ASN A 169 -3.74 11.02 -4.87
C ASN A 169 -4.38 11.53 -3.57
N TRP A 170 -5.47 12.29 -3.70
CA TRP A 170 -6.15 12.86 -2.55
C TRP A 170 -6.97 11.79 -1.81
N PRO A 171 -7.07 11.87 -0.48
CA PRO A 171 -8.04 11.07 0.27
C PRO A 171 -9.46 11.25 -0.32
N LYS A 172 -10.22 10.15 -0.44
CA LYS A 172 -11.58 10.15 -1.02
C LYS A 172 -12.50 11.22 -0.39
N TRP A 173 -12.33 11.48 0.92
CA TRP A 173 -13.10 12.51 1.64
C TRP A 173 -12.75 13.94 1.22
N LEU A 174 -11.47 14.24 0.99
CA LEU A 174 -11.01 15.57 0.58
C LEU A 174 -11.46 15.87 -0.85
N TYR A 175 -11.33 14.88 -1.74
CA TYR A 175 -11.86 14.97 -3.10
C TYR A 175 -13.38 15.25 -3.09
N GLY A 176 -14.15 14.46 -2.34
CA GLY A 176 -15.59 14.66 -2.21
C GLY A 176 -15.95 16.04 -1.64
N PHE A 177 -15.18 16.53 -0.66
CA PHE A 177 -15.36 17.86 -0.10
C PHE A 177 -15.11 18.99 -1.11
N VAL A 178 -14.07 18.90 -1.94
CA VAL A 178 -13.79 19.92 -2.97
C VAL A 178 -14.88 19.93 -4.05
N ILE A 179 -15.32 18.76 -4.51
CA ILE A 179 -16.44 18.66 -5.46
C ILE A 179 -17.73 19.24 -4.85
N PHE A 180 -17.98 18.96 -3.56
CA PHE A 180 -19.10 19.54 -2.83
C PHE A 180 -19.02 21.07 -2.77
N LEU A 181 -17.85 21.64 -2.47
CA LEU A 181 -17.66 23.09 -2.46
C LEU A 181 -17.95 23.71 -3.83
N ILE A 182 -17.48 23.09 -4.92
CA ILE A 182 -17.81 23.56 -6.28
C ILE A 182 -19.32 23.56 -6.50
N GLY A 183 -20.02 22.50 -6.09
CA GLY A 183 -21.48 22.44 -6.16
C GLY A 183 -22.19 23.52 -5.34
N VAL A 184 -21.68 23.86 -4.15
CA VAL A 184 -22.21 24.94 -3.32
C VAL A 184 -22.00 26.31 -3.96
N PHE A 185 -20.83 26.57 -4.54
CA PHE A 185 -20.55 27.81 -5.26
C PHE A 185 -21.39 27.93 -6.53
N GLU A 186 -21.55 26.84 -7.28
CA GLU A 186 -22.43 26.77 -8.45
C GLU A 186 -23.88 27.04 -8.03
N MET A 187 -24.35 26.44 -6.93
CA MET A 187 -25.68 26.71 -6.38
C MET A 187 -25.86 28.19 -6.01
N ALA A 188 -24.89 28.81 -5.32
CA ALA A 188 -24.98 30.21 -4.92
C ALA A 188 -25.01 31.15 -6.14
N ALA A 189 -24.17 30.88 -7.15
CA ALA A 189 -24.15 31.63 -8.40
C ALA A 189 -25.49 31.52 -9.14
N ASN A 190 -26.04 30.30 -9.26
CA ASN A 190 -27.30 30.06 -9.94
C ASN A 190 -28.52 30.56 -9.13
N TYR A 191 -28.49 30.52 -7.80
CA TYR A 191 -29.58 31.05 -6.97
C TYR A 191 -29.79 32.55 -7.19
N GLY A 192 -28.71 33.34 -7.16
CA GLY A 192 -28.77 34.77 -7.46
C GLY A 192 -29.31 35.04 -8.87
N MET A 193 -29.03 34.13 -9.80
CA MET A 193 -29.54 34.23 -11.17
C MET A 193 -31.02 33.86 -11.26
N PHE A 194 -31.45 32.83 -10.52
CA PHE A 194 -32.81 32.32 -10.54
C PHE A 194 -33.81 33.21 -9.82
N LEU A 195 -33.38 34.04 -8.87
CA LEU A 195 -34.24 35.05 -8.24
C LEU A 195 -34.88 36.01 -9.26
N ASN A 196 -34.29 36.17 -10.45
CA ASN A 196 -34.83 37.01 -11.50
C ASN A 196 -35.98 36.37 -12.29
N PHE A 197 -36.31 35.09 -12.06
CA PHE A 197 -37.47 34.44 -12.66
C PHE A 197 -38.78 34.79 -11.95
N GLU A 198 -38.74 35.61 -10.89
CA GLU A 198 -39.90 35.95 -10.04
C GLU A 198 -40.62 34.74 -9.41
N GLU A 199 -40.00 33.56 -9.48
CA GLU A 199 -40.46 32.36 -8.82
C GLU A 199 -40.33 32.48 -7.30
N PRO A 200 -41.19 31.79 -6.52
CA PRO A 200 -41.07 31.76 -5.08
C PRO A 200 -39.65 31.36 -4.64
N PRO A 201 -39.06 32.00 -3.61
CA PRO A 201 -37.68 31.76 -3.20
C PRO A 201 -37.35 30.28 -2.93
N LEU A 202 -38.33 29.52 -2.44
CA LEU A 202 -38.19 28.08 -2.21
C LEU A 202 -38.02 27.31 -3.53
N THR A 203 -38.82 27.61 -4.55
CA THR A 203 -38.73 27.00 -5.88
C THR A 203 -37.37 27.31 -6.52
N THR A 204 -36.96 28.58 -6.49
CA THR A 204 -35.65 29.07 -6.92
C THR A 204 -34.50 28.32 -6.26
N LEU A 205 -34.58 28.12 -4.94
CA LEU A 205 -33.57 27.36 -4.19
C LEU A 205 -33.53 25.89 -4.63
N ILE A 206 -34.69 25.26 -4.84
CA ILE A 206 -34.77 23.87 -5.32
C ILE A 206 -34.11 23.73 -6.69
N TRP A 207 -34.39 24.64 -7.64
CA TRP A 207 -33.73 24.65 -8.95
C TRP A 207 -32.22 24.86 -8.82
N ALA A 208 -31.77 25.79 -7.99
CA ALA A 208 -30.35 26.07 -7.77
C ALA A 208 -29.60 24.85 -7.21
N ILE A 209 -30.18 24.17 -6.22
CA ILE A 209 -29.63 22.93 -5.64
C ILE A 209 -29.58 21.84 -6.71
N GLY A 210 -30.69 21.60 -7.40
CA GLY A 210 -30.78 20.58 -8.44
C GLY A 210 -29.74 20.78 -9.53
N PHE A 211 -29.59 22.02 -10.00
CA PHE A 211 -28.62 22.38 -11.02
C PHE A 211 -27.16 22.20 -10.53
N GLY A 212 -26.83 22.70 -9.34
CA GLY A 212 -25.49 22.54 -8.76
C GLY A 212 -25.07 21.08 -8.60
N ILE A 213 -26.00 20.21 -8.17
CA ILE A 213 -25.77 18.76 -8.06
C ILE A 213 -25.57 18.13 -9.44
N VAL A 214 -26.48 18.38 -10.39
CA VAL A 214 -26.45 17.76 -11.72
C VAL A 214 -25.18 18.16 -12.47
N VAL A 215 -24.82 19.45 -12.49
CA VAL A 215 -23.60 19.93 -13.15
C VAL A 215 -22.35 19.29 -12.54
N SER A 216 -22.27 19.23 -11.21
CA SER A 216 -21.12 18.64 -10.51
C SER A 216 -20.97 17.14 -10.79
N LEU A 217 -22.09 16.39 -10.76
CA LEU A 217 -22.10 14.96 -11.10
C LEU A 217 -21.71 14.72 -12.55
N VAL A 218 -22.28 15.49 -13.48
CA VAL A 218 -21.96 15.36 -14.91
C VAL A 218 -20.49 15.70 -15.17
N ALA A 219 -19.96 16.76 -14.55
CA ALA A 219 -18.54 17.10 -14.63
C ALA A 219 -17.65 15.98 -14.09
N HIS A 220 -18.02 15.39 -12.95
CA HIS A 220 -17.33 14.25 -12.36
C HIS A 220 -17.31 13.04 -13.30
N PHE A 221 -18.47 12.58 -13.78
CA PHE A 221 -18.55 11.45 -14.72
C PHE A 221 -17.78 11.73 -16.01
N ASN A 222 -17.87 12.95 -16.54
CA ASN A 222 -17.16 13.30 -17.76
C ASN A 222 -15.64 13.29 -17.57
N GLY A 223 -15.12 13.87 -16.49
CA GLY A 223 -13.69 13.81 -16.18
C GLY A 223 -13.18 12.37 -16.07
N MET A 224 -13.97 11.48 -15.44
CA MET A 224 -13.66 10.05 -15.36
C MET A 224 -13.66 9.37 -16.75
N LEU A 225 -14.63 9.67 -17.62
CA LEU A 225 -14.65 9.15 -19.00
C LEU A 225 -13.42 9.62 -19.78
N LEU A 226 -13.07 10.90 -19.68
CA LEU A 226 -11.90 11.46 -20.34
C LEU A 226 -10.61 10.82 -19.82
N ALA A 227 -10.46 10.61 -18.51
CA ALA A 227 -9.30 9.93 -17.94
C ALA A 227 -9.15 8.50 -18.49
N ARG A 228 -10.27 7.78 -18.60
CA ARG A 228 -10.33 6.42 -19.16
C ARG A 228 -10.10 6.34 -20.68
N GLY A 229 -10.24 7.45 -21.39
CA GLY A 229 -10.03 7.47 -22.84
C GLY A 229 -8.59 7.22 -23.27
N ASN A 230 -7.63 7.44 -22.35
CA ASN A 230 -6.23 7.04 -22.52
C ASN A 230 -6.05 5.51 -22.62
N TYR A 231 -6.98 4.73 -22.03
CA TYR A 231 -6.99 3.28 -22.13
C TYR A 231 -7.86 2.81 -23.33
N LEU A 232 -9.08 3.34 -23.47
CA LEU A 232 -10.00 2.99 -24.54
C LEU A 232 -10.56 4.24 -25.23
N LYS A 233 -10.17 4.47 -26.48
CA LYS A 233 -10.53 5.67 -27.28
C LYS A 233 -12.03 5.99 -27.31
N LYS A 234 -12.92 4.99 -27.21
CA LYS A 234 -14.37 5.18 -27.14
C LYS A 234 -14.80 6.13 -26.00
N TYR A 235 -14.07 6.14 -24.88
CA TYR A 235 -14.40 7.01 -23.76
C TYR A 235 -14.03 8.48 -24.01
N HIS A 236 -13.01 8.79 -24.83
CA HIS A 236 -12.78 10.16 -25.30
C HIS A 236 -13.95 10.66 -26.16
N VAL A 237 -14.48 9.80 -27.03
CA VAL A 237 -15.64 10.16 -27.86
C VAL A 237 -16.88 10.41 -27.00
N MET A 238 -17.15 9.52 -26.03
CA MET A 238 -18.26 9.70 -25.09
C MET A 238 -18.10 10.96 -24.23
N GLY A 239 -16.90 11.19 -23.68
CA GLY A 239 -16.63 12.37 -22.86
C GLY A 239 -16.70 13.67 -23.65
N GLY A 240 -16.18 13.67 -24.89
CA GLY A 240 -16.32 14.78 -25.81
C GLY A 240 -17.78 15.08 -26.17
N ALA A 241 -18.58 14.05 -26.46
CA ALA A 241 -20.02 14.21 -26.69
C ALA A 241 -20.74 14.78 -25.45
N MET A 242 -20.37 14.33 -24.25
CA MET A 242 -20.90 14.84 -22.98
C MET A 242 -20.52 16.33 -22.75
N CYS A 243 -19.31 16.74 -23.12
CA CYS A 243 -18.92 18.17 -23.12
C CYS A 243 -19.83 18.99 -24.04
N VAL A 244 -20.09 18.52 -25.27
CA VAL A 244 -20.93 19.22 -26.24
C VAL A 244 -22.37 19.34 -25.73
N VAL A 245 -22.94 18.26 -25.19
CA VAL A 245 -24.28 18.27 -24.60
C VAL A 245 -24.36 19.24 -23.42
N MET A 246 -23.35 19.27 -22.55
CA MET A 246 -23.31 20.21 -21.43
C MET A 246 -23.21 21.65 -21.89
N LEU A 247 -22.34 21.96 -22.85
CA LEU A 247 -22.23 23.31 -23.42
C LEU A 247 -23.54 23.74 -24.08
N ALA A 248 -24.18 22.86 -24.84
CA ALA A 248 -25.48 23.13 -25.43
C ALA A 248 -26.55 23.38 -24.35
N GLY A 249 -26.55 22.60 -23.27
CA GLY A 249 -27.44 22.79 -22.12
C GLY A 249 -27.22 24.13 -21.41
N VAL A 250 -25.98 24.52 -21.16
CA VAL A 250 -25.62 25.81 -20.55
C VAL A 250 -26.06 26.97 -21.45
N VAL A 251 -25.80 26.91 -22.76
CA VAL A 251 -26.23 27.93 -23.73
C VAL A 251 -27.75 27.99 -23.87
N PHE A 252 -28.42 26.84 -23.81
CA PHE A 252 -29.88 26.79 -23.79
C PHE A 252 -30.44 27.49 -22.54
N LEU A 253 -29.83 27.29 -21.37
CA LEU A 253 -30.37 27.77 -20.09
C LEU A 253 -30.23 29.27 -19.80
N ALA A 254 -29.06 29.90 -19.84
CA ALA A 254 -28.63 30.53 -21.08
C ALA A 254 -29.67 31.49 -21.65
N ARG A 255 -30.07 31.17 -22.87
CA ARG A 255 -31.08 31.89 -23.65
C ARG A 255 -32.46 31.83 -23.05
N PHE A 256 -32.86 30.66 -22.52
CA PHE A 256 -34.16 30.49 -21.85
C PHE A 256 -34.34 31.52 -20.73
N ARG A 257 -33.29 31.77 -19.96
CA ARG A 257 -33.25 32.82 -18.94
C ARG A 257 -33.41 34.21 -19.54
N MET A 258 -32.68 34.53 -20.62
CA MET A 258 -32.77 35.84 -21.28
C MET A 258 -34.17 36.14 -21.82
N GLU A 259 -34.88 35.13 -22.30
CA GLU A 259 -36.27 35.24 -22.76
C GLU A 259 -37.25 35.45 -21.61
N ALA A 260 -36.97 34.91 -20.42
CA ALA A 260 -37.83 35.07 -19.25
C ALA A 260 -37.63 36.40 -18.52
N LEU A 261 -36.50 37.07 -18.68
CA LEU A 261 -36.21 38.35 -18.04
C LEU A 261 -36.98 39.51 -18.71
N PRO A 262 -37.60 40.43 -17.94
CA PRO A 262 -38.10 41.71 -18.46
C PRO A 262 -37.04 42.50 -19.25
N ASP A 263 -37.46 43.21 -20.29
CA ASP A 263 -36.55 43.95 -21.20
C ASP A 263 -35.88 45.18 -20.55
N ASP A 264 -36.45 45.69 -19.46
CA ASP A 264 -36.02 46.90 -18.76
C ASP A 264 -34.93 46.64 -17.71
N ILE A 265 -34.51 45.39 -17.50
CA ILE A 265 -33.44 45.06 -16.54
C ILE A 265 -32.09 45.60 -17.02
N PRO A 266 -31.43 46.50 -16.25
CA PRO A 266 -30.11 47.01 -16.58
C PRO A 266 -29.09 45.88 -16.71
N GLY A 267 -28.35 45.86 -17.82
CA GLY A 267 -27.31 44.85 -18.05
C GLY A 267 -27.81 43.48 -18.54
N LYS A 268 -29.08 43.35 -18.92
CA LYS A 268 -29.65 42.12 -19.52
C LYS A 268 -28.72 41.50 -20.57
N MET A 269 -28.23 42.29 -21.53
CA MET A 269 -27.33 41.82 -22.60
C MET A 269 -25.98 41.25 -22.11
N LEU A 270 -25.43 41.75 -21.00
CA LEU A 270 -24.19 41.22 -20.42
C LEU A 270 -24.44 39.98 -19.58
N SER A 271 -25.68 39.74 -19.15
CA SER A 271 -26.01 38.67 -18.22
C SER A 271 -25.96 37.26 -18.85
N GLU A 272 -26.20 37.13 -20.16
CA GLU A 272 -26.06 35.86 -20.90
C GLU A 272 -24.61 35.38 -21.00
N PRO A 273 -23.66 36.15 -21.59
CA PRO A 273 -22.28 35.70 -21.73
C PRO A 273 -21.61 35.50 -20.37
N VAL A 274 -21.93 36.32 -19.36
CA VAL A 274 -21.42 36.15 -17.99
C VAL A 274 -21.92 34.85 -17.37
N PHE A 275 -23.21 34.52 -17.52
CA PHE A 275 -23.75 33.26 -17.02
C PHE A 275 -23.09 32.05 -17.67
N ILE A 276 -22.99 32.05 -19.01
CA ILE A 276 -22.32 30.97 -19.75
C ILE A 276 -20.88 30.81 -19.26
N PHE A 277 -20.14 31.93 -19.13
CA PHE A 277 -18.75 31.90 -18.70
C PHE A 277 -18.58 31.31 -17.30
N ILE A 278 -19.39 31.75 -16.33
CA ILE A 278 -19.33 31.26 -14.95
C ILE A 278 -19.64 29.76 -14.89
N SER A 279 -20.73 29.31 -15.50
CA SER A 279 -21.11 27.89 -15.51
C SER A 279 -20.07 27.01 -16.20
N VAL A 280 -19.49 27.49 -17.30
CA VAL A 280 -18.39 26.77 -17.99
C VAL A 280 -17.16 26.67 -17.11
N ILE A 281 -16.79 27.72 -16.36
CA ILE A 281 -15.63 27.66 -15.45
C ILE A 281 -15.83 26.63 -14.35
N PHE A 282 -16.96 26.63 -13.66
CA PHE A 282 -17.21 25.66 -12.59
C PHE A 282 -17.27 24.23 -13.12
N TYR A 283 -17.92 24.04 -14.27
CA TYR A 283 -17.93 22.76 -14.97
C TYR A 283 -16.51 22.29 -15.33
N MET A 284 -15.69 23.15 -15.93
CA MET A 284 -14.32 22.84 -16.31
C MET A 284 -13.43 22.56 -15.10
N ALA A 285 -13.61 23.28 -13.98
CA ALA A 285 -12.88 23.03 -12.75
C ALA A 285 -13.20 21.65 -12.16
N ALA A 286 -14.49 21.29 -12.06
CA ALA A 286 -14.91 19.97 -11.58
C ALA A 286 -14.48 18.84 -12.54
N LEU A 287 -14.59 19.06 -13.85
CA LEU A 287 -14.15 18.12 -14.88
C LEU A 287 -12.65 17.88 -14.81
N PHE A 288 -11.85 18.95 -14.69
CA PHE A 288 -10.39 18.86 -14.57
C PHE A 288 -9.97 18.13 -13.29
N LEU A 289 -10.57 18.47 -12.15
CA LEU A 289 -10.31 17.76 -10.89
C LEU A 289 -10.66 16.27 -11.01
N SER A 290 -11.81 15.94 -11.58
CA SER A 290 -12.20 14.55 -11.81
C SER A 290 -11.24 13.83 -12.75
N PHE A 291 -10.85 14.45 -13.87
CA PHE A 291 -9.87 13.89 -14.81
C PHE A 291 -8.54 13.58 -14.13
N MET A 292 -8.04 14.48 -13.28
CA MET A 292 -6.75 14.34 -12.61
C MET A 292 -6.77 13.38 -11.41
N SER A 293 -7.95 13.10 -10.84
CA SER A 293 -8.11 12.21 -9.69
C SER A 293 -8.40 10.75 -10.06
N HIS A 294 -8.76 10.45 -11.31
CA HIS A 294 -9.08 9.09 -11.73
C HIS A 294 -7.97 8.48 -12.59
N ASP A 295 -7.69 7.20 -12.34
CA ASP A 295 -6.79 6.44 -13.19
C ASP A 295 -7.46 6.07 -14.52
N SER A 296 -6.67 6.09 -15.60
CA SER A 296 -7.08 5.62 -16.92
C SER A 296 -7.55 4.16 -16.98
N ASN A 297 -7.00 3.29 -16.13
CA ASN A 297 -7.35 1.87 -16.08
C ASN A 297 -8.06 1.54 -14.75
N PRO A 298 -9.38 1.29 -14.78
CA PRO A 298 -10.16 0.98 -13.56
C PRO A 298 -9.81 -0.40 -12.97
N GLU A 299 -9.41 -1.37 -13.79
CA GLU A 299 -9.02 -2.71 -13.32
C GLU A 299 -7.75 -2.63 -12.47
N PHE A 300 -6.83 -1.74 -12.83
CA PHE A 300 -5.60 -1.53 -12.05
C PHE A 300 -5.86 -0.94 -10.66
N ILE A 301 -6.79 0.01 -10.55
CA ILE A 301 -7.22 0.52 -9.23
C ILE A 301 -7.80 -0.62 -8.39
N ASN A 302 -8.70 -1.43 -8.98
CA ASN A 302 -9.33 -2.54 -8.28
C ASN A 302 -8.29 -3.57 -7.81
N ALA A 303 -7.30 -3.90 -8.64
CA ALA A 303 -6.22 -4.81 -8.27
C ALA A 303 -5.38 -4.28 -7.10
N ILE A 304 -5.10 -2.97 -7.06
CA ILE A 304 -4.41 -2.34 -5.91
C ILE A 304 -5.26 -2.44 -4.64
N GLU A 305 -6.55 -2.12 -4.72
CA GLU A 305 -7.46 -2.19 -3.56
C GLU A 305 -7.62 -3.63 -3.06
N GLN A 306 -7.82 -4.60 -3.96
CA GLN A 306 -7.93 -6.03 -3.62
C GLN A 306 -6.66 -6.56 -2.95
N ARG A 307 -5.48 -6.24 -3.50
CA ARG A 307 -4.19 -6.62 -2.92
C ARG A 307 -4.01 -6.03 -1.53
N LYS A 308 -4.38 -4.76 -1.34
CA LYS A 308 -4.31 -4.08 -0.04
C LYS A 308 -5.23 -4.76 0.99
N GLU A 309 -6.49 -4.99 0.62
CA GLU A 309 -7.47 -5.63 1.50
C GLU A 309 -7.05 -7.06 1.88
N ALA A 310 -6.60 -7.86 0.91
CA ALA A 310 -6.12 -9.22 1.15
C ALA A 310 -4.91 -9.23 2.09
N ARG A 311 -3.98 -8.28 1.92
CA ARG A 311 -2.83 -8.10 2.81
C ARG A 311 -3.24 -7.74 4.23
N GLU A 312 -4.14 -6.76 4.40
CA GLU A 312 -4.62 -6.34 5.71
C GLU A 312 -5.29 -7.50 6.47
N LYS A 313 -6.10 -8.30 5.77
CA LYS A 313 -6.72 -9.51 6.35
C LYS A 313 -5.68 -10.56 6.74
N LEU A 314 -4.70 -10.82 5.87
CA LEU A 314 -3.62 -11.76 6.14
C LEU A 314 -2.78 -11.34 7.35
N ASP A 315 -2.42 -10.06 7.43
CA ASP A 315 -1.61 -9.51 8.52
C ASP A 315 -2.41 -9.48 9.85
N ALA A 316 -3.71 -9.19 9.81
CA ALA A 316 -4.58 -9.28 10.98
C ALA A 316 -4.69 -10.71 11.52
N LYS A 317 -4.87 -11.72 10.66
CA LYS A 317 -4.93 -13.13 11.07
C LYS A 317 -3.59 -13.61 11.64
N LYS A 318 -2.46 -13.22 11.05
CA LYS A 318 -1.12 -13.52 11.61
C LYS A 318 -0.96 -12.94 13.01
N LYS A 319 -1.40 -11.70 13.21
CA LYS A 319 -1.36 -11.04 14.51
C LYS A 319 -2.22 -11.78 15.54
N GLU A 320 -3.44 -12.18 15.17
CA GLU A 320 -4.33 -12.97 16.03
C GLU A 320 -3.69 -14.30 16.47
N ILE A 321 -3.07 -15.02 15.53
CA ILE A 321 -2.38 -16.28 15.81
C ILE A 321 -1.21 -16.05 16.77
N TYR A 322 -0.43 -14.98 16.55
CA TYR A 322 0.68 -14.61 17.42
C TYR A 322 0.22 -14.29 18.85
N GLU A 323 -0.83 -13.48 19.00
CA GLU A 323 -1.40 -13.12 20.30
C GLU A 323 -1.92 -14.34 21.07
N LYS A 324 -2.65 -15.24 20.39
CA LYS A 324 -3.10 -16.51 21.00
C LYS A 324 -1.94 -17.39 21.45
N THR A 325 -0.86 -17.44 20.66
CA THR A 325 0.34 -18.21 20.99
C THR A 325 1.02 -17.65 22.25
N GLU A 326 1.09 -16.32 22.38
CA GLU A 326 1.66 -15.65 23.55
C GLU A 326 0.80 -15.80 24.81
N GLU A 327 -0.53 -15.80 24.68
CA GLU A 327 -1.44 -16.07 25.80
C GLU A 327 -1.31 -17.50 26.32
N GLN A 328 -1.16 -18.49 25.43
CA GLN A 328 -0.92 -19.88 25.82
C GLN A 328 0.40 -20.08 26.56
N LYS A 329 1.43 -19.27 26.28
CA LYS A 329 2.72 -19.31 27.03
C LYS A 329 2.61 -18.77 28.45
N LYS A 330 1.63 -17.90 28.73
CA LYS A 330 1.46 -17.23 30.04
C LYS A 330 0.65 -18.07 31.03
N ASN A 331 -0.17 -18.99 30.54
CA ASN A 331 -0.97 -19.92 31.33
C ASN A 331 -0.21 -21.23 31.55
#